data_AF-W5KUW1-F1
#
_entry.id   AF-W5KUW1-F1
#
_cell.length_a   1.000
_cell.length_b   1.000
_cell.length_c   1.000
_cell.angle_alpha   90.00
_cell.angle_beta   90.00
_cell.angle_gamma   90.00
#
_symmetry.space_group_name_H-M   'P 1'
#
loop_
_entity.id
_entity.type
_entity.pdbx_description
1 polymer ?
#
loop_
_entity_poly.entity_id
_entity_poly.type
_entity_poly.pdbx_seq_one_letter_code
_entity_poly.pdbx_strand_id
1 'polypeptide(L)'
;MPSEPIRVGRKRPLSSCPNPLFLSWLTEMRDHAKEKGQKTQYVYQKAINSLKKYPLPLKNGKEAKILQNFGDGICKILDERLQKYYKENGKACKSLGPCSNNLAPPKSSSACSKGPSREVGTNVVRTAKGGKKKKRDYVPQKRSGGYAVLVTLYRHSQIPGSKGFMFKNELQTEAQSLCDKSFTVPDLGSKYTAWSSVSTLIQKDLLLKTHNPARYSLTELGLALAEKLESGERGRDDREVEEMKSGHEDSGDGPVTVDLTLDEDKEDNNDNDGVESEDEKSEYLLYFYGLSLSRGNTARKQELVKELQRNGVMFDIRKLNVGDFLWVAREKVTPVPGQLRPPVAKELVLDYIIERKRIDDLCGSIMDGRFREQKFRLKRCGLHKPIYLVEECGSAGAHLSLPESTLKQAIVNTQVVDGFFVKRVQDVKESAAYLTVMTRYLQKLYQNCTLFCRSRELEENEEGDLESDATMRENPNCNLISFTEFNCGAVKNKCQTVRDVFARQLMQISGISGDKAAAILEHYSTVSSLLKAYAQCTSEAEGEKLLSSIKYGKLKRNLGPALSRTVYQLYSTRGPLS
;
A
#
# COMPACT_ATOMS: atom_id res chain seq x y z
N MET A 1 -7.57 2.99 -67.12
CA MET A 1 -7.37 3.95 -66.00
C MET A 1 -6.25 3.43 -65.13
N PRO A 2 -5.14 4.16 -64.94
CA PRO A 2 -4.05 3.74 -64.06
C PRO A 2 -4.43 3.92 -62.58
N SER A 3 -3.94 3.03 -61.73
CA SER A 3 -4.14 3.06 -60.27
C SER A 3 -3.25 4.11 -59.58
N GLU A 4 -3.84 5.02 -58.81
CA GLU A 4 -3.07 5.97 -58.00
C GLU A 4 -2.33 5.29 -56.82
N PRO A 5 -1.10 5.70 -56.50
CA PRO A 5 -0.35 5.14 -55.39
C PRO A 5 -0.76 5.72 -54.03
N ILE A 6 -0.94 4.84 -53.03
CA ILE A 6 -1.25 5.21 -51.65
C ILE A 6 -0.12 6.06 -51.05
N ARG A 7 -0.40 7.34 -50.78
CA ARG A 7 0.56 8.26 -50.14
C ARG A 7 0.73 7.93 -48.66
N VAL A 8 1.88 7.36 -48.30
CA VAL A 8 2.27 7.15 -46.90
C VAL A 8 2.40 8.51 -46.20
N GLY A 9 1.66 8.70 -45.10
CA GLY A 9 1.61 9.97 -44.38
C GLY A 9 2.97 10.37 -43.81
N ARG A 10 3.41 11.61 -44.12
CA ARG A 10 4.61 12.21 -43.50
C ARG A 10 4.46 12.21 -41.98
N LYS A 11 5.53 11.83 -41.26
CA LYS A 11 5.62 12.01 -39.79
C LYS A 11 5.32 13.47 -39.47
N ARG A 12 4.25 13.74 -38.71
CA ARG A 12 4.00 15.09 -38.18
C ARG A 12 5.15 15.44 -37.22
N PRO A 13 5.77 16.63 -37.32
CA PRO A 13 6.68 17.08 -36.27
C PRO A 13 5.93 17.14 -34.94
N LEU A 14 6.60 16.78 -33.84
CA LEU A 14 6.03 16.87 -32.49
C LEU A 14 5.57 18.31 -32.26
N SER A 15 4.30 18.47 -31.88
CA SER A 15 3.71 19.79 -31.63
C SER A 15 4.47 20.53 -30.54
N SER A 16 4.63 21.84 -30.73
CA SER A 16 5.06 22.75 -29.65
C SER A 16 4.22 22.49 -28.39
N CYS A 17 4.86 22.58 -27.21
CA CYS A 17 4.21 22.28 -25.93
C CYS A 17 2.88 23.07 -25.81
N PRO A 18 1.74 22.44 -25.49
CA PRO A 18 0.44 23.13 -25.36
C PRO A 18 0.41 24.26 -24.33
N ASN A 19 1.43 24.33 -23.46
CA ASN A 19 1.57 25.29 -22.37
C ASN A 19 2.91 26.05 -22.45
N PRO A 20 3.13 26.90 -23.48
CA PRO A 20 4.43 27.53 -23.71
C PRO A 20 4.82 28.53 -22.61
N LEU A 21 3.86 29.31 -22.09
CA LEU A 21 4.11 30.30 -21.03
C LEU A 21 4.54 29.64 -19.71
N PHE A 22 3.79 28.65 -19.24
CA PHE A 22 4.13 27.93 -18.01
C PHE A 22 5.44 27.15 -18.15
N LEU A 23 5.72 26.59 -19.34
CA LEU A 23 6.99 25.93 -19.61
C LEU A 23 8.18 26.91 -19.55
N SER A 24 8.03 28.12 -20.12
CA SER A 24 9.05 29.17 -20.05
C SER A 24 9.34 29.57 -18.59
N TRP A 25 8.31 29.92 -17.82
CA TRP A 25 8.46 30.34 -16.42
C TRP A 25 9.04 29.25 -15.51
N LEU A 26 8.63 27.98 -15.68
CA LEU A 26 9.22 26.87 -14.93
C LEU A 26 10.70 26.64 -15.29
N THR A 27 11.08 26.86 -16.55
CA THR A 27 12.47 26.74 -17.02
C THR A 27 13.34 27.84 -16.42
N GLU A 28 12.88 29.09 -16.48
CA GLU A 28 13.53 30.24 -15.86
C GLU A 28 13.71 30.05 -14.33
N MET A 29 12.68 29.60 -13.62
CA MET A 29 12.75 29.33 -12.19
C MET A 29 13.68 28.16 -11.84
N ARG A 30 13.76 27.13 -12.69
CA ARG A 30 14.75 26.04 -12.56
C ARG A 30 16.17 26.58 -12.68
N ASP A 31 16.43 27.41 -13.68
CA ASP A 31 17.78 27.86 -14.00
C ASP A 31 18.31 28.86 -12.96
N HIS A 32 17.47 29.79 -12.51
CA HIS A 32 17.77 30.67 -11.37
C HIS A 32 17.93 29.89 -10.04
N ALA A 33 17.18 28.79 -9.83
CA ALA A 33 17.39 27.91 -8.68
C ALA A 33 18.71 27.11 -8.78
N LYS A 34 19.11 26.72 -9.99
CA LYS A 34 20.39 26.03 -10.26
C LYS A 34 21.58 26.94 -10.04
N GLU A 35 21.53 28.17 -10.54
CA GLU A 35 22.53 29.23 -10.33
C GLU A 35 22.75 29.50 -8.83
N LYS A 36 21.67 29.52 -8.04
CA LYS A 36 21.72 29.70 -6.57
C LYS A 36 21.99 28.40 -5.79
N GLY A 37 22.37 27.31 -6.44
CA GLY A 37 22.67 26.02 -5.81
C GLY A 37 21.51 25.36 -5.07
N GLN A 38 20.27 25.80 -5.30
CA GLN A 38 19.11 25.38 -4.51
C GLN A 38 18.59 24.01 -4.96
N LYS A 39 18.18 23.18 -3.99
CA LYS A 39 17.55 21.87 -4.25
C LYS A 39 16.17 21.97 -4.95
N THR A 40 15.57 23.15 -4.97
CA THR A 40 14.31 23.46 -5.67
C THR A 40 14.41 23.26 -7.18
N GLN A 41 15.60 23.34 -7.79
CA GLN A 41 15.83 23.07 -9.21
C GLN A 41 15.29 21.69 -9.64
N TYR A 42 15.44 20.66 -8.78
CA TYR A 42 14.98 19.30 -9.06
C TYR A 42 13.45 19.20 -9.05
N VAL A 43 12.77 20.04 -8.25
CA VAL A 43 11.31 20.11 -8.20
C VAL A 43 10.78 20.76 -9.49
N TYR A 44 11.36 21.90 -9.90
CA TYR A 44 11.01 22.55 -11.16
C TYR A 44 11.29 21.66 -12.38
N GLN A 45 12.41 20.92 -12.40
CA GLN A 45 12.70 19.98 -13.49
C GLN A 45 11.67 18.83 -13.58
N LYS A 46 11.16 18.33 -12.45
CA LYS A 46 10.07 17.34 -12.43
C LYS A 46 8.74 17.92 -12.90
N ALA A 47 8.42 19.17 -12.52
CA ALA A 47 7.25 19.89 -13.01
C ALA A 47 7.31 20.12 -14.54
N ILE A 48 8.46 20.56 -15.07
CA ILE A 48 8.70 20.71 -16.53
C ILE A 48 8.46 19.40 -17.27
N ASN A 49 8.99 18.28 -16.76
CA ASN A 49 8.82 16.96 -17.38
C ASN A 49 7.37 16.47 -17.34
N SER A 50 6.59 16.91 -16.35
CA SER A 50 5.17 16.58 -16.21
C SER A 50 4.31 17.45 -17.15
N LEU A 51 4.62 18.75 -17.28
CA LEU A 51 3.96 19.66 -18.20
C LEU A 51 4.20 19.29 -19.68
N LYS A 52 5.42 18.88 -20.04
CA LYS A 52 5.75 18.42 -21.41
C LYS A 52 4.98 17.17 -21.86
N LYS A 53 4.50 16.36 -20.91
CA LYS A 53 3.69 15.15 -21.17
C LYS A 53 2.18 15.44 -21.25
N TYR A 54 1.74 16.64 -20.89
CA TYR A 54 0.33 16.98 -20.82
C TYR A 54 -0.18 17.56 -22.15
N PRO A 55 -1.20 16.96 -22.80
CA PRO A 55 -1.59 17.32 -24.16
C PRO A 55 -2.58 18.50 -24.25
N LEU A 56 -3.07 19.05 -23.13
CA LEU A 56 -4.09 20.09 -23.11
C LEU A 56 -3.56 21.43 -22.58
N PRO A 57 -4.09 22.58 -23.02
CA PRO A 57 -3.75 23.88 -22.45
C PRO A 57 -4.37 24.05 -21.05
N LEU A 58 -3.62 24.66 -20.14
CA LEU A 58 -3.99 25.04 -18.78
C LEU A 58 -4.26 26.54 -18.72
N LYS A 59 -5.34 26.94 -18.05
CA LYS A 59 -5.78 28.34 -17.98
C LYS A 59 -5.32 29.07 -16.72
N ASN A 60 -4.87 28.35 -15.69
CA ASN A 60 -4.47 28.89 -14.39
C ASN A 60 -3.62 27.86 -13.60
N GLY A 61 -3.02 28.31 -12.50
CA GLY A 61 -2.23 27.47 -11.59
C GLY A 61 -3.06 26.42 -10.86
N LYS A 62 -4.36 26.66 -10.61
CA LYS A 62 -5.25 25.65 -10.00
C LYS A 62 -5.48 24.44 -10.91
N GLU A 63 -5.66 24.65 -12.21
CA GLU A 63 -5.70 23.58 -13.21
C GLU A 63 -4.35 22.86 -13.32
N ALA A 64 -3.24 23.59 -13.18
CA ALA A 64 -1.91 22.98 -13.18
C ALA A 64 -1.68 22.00 -11.99
N LYS A 65 -2.45 22.10 -10.90
CA LYS A 65 -2.43 21.17 -9.76
C LYS A 65 -2.86 19.74 -10.12
N ILE A 66 -3.51 19.54 -11.27
CA ILE A 66 -3.84 18.22 -11.82
C ILE A 66 -2.57 17.46 -12.25
N LEU A 67 -1.48 18.18 -12.54
CA LEU A 67 -0.22 17.59 -12.97
C LEU A 67 0.64 17.13 -11.78
N GLN A 68 1.29 15.99 -11.94
CA GLN A 68 2.27 15.50 -10.97
C GLN A 68 3.38 16.54 -10.76
N ASN A 69 3.84 16.67 -9.51
CA ASN A 69 4.87 17.62 -9.08
C ASN A 69 4.46 19.12 -9.10
N PHE A 70 3.19 19.45 -9.27
CA PHE A 70 2.67 20.81 -9.07
C PHE A 70 2.03 20.95 -7.67
N GLY A 71 2.83 21.38 -6.70
CA GLY A 71 2.36 21.72 -5.36
C GLY A 71 1.83 23.15 -5.26
N ASP A 72 1.12 23.47 -4.18
CA ASP A 72 0.43 24.76 -3.99
C ASP A 72 1.35 26.00 -4.16
N GLY A 73 2.62 25.89 -3.78
CA GLY A 73 3.62 26.95 -4.03
C GLY A 73 3.86 27.22 -5.52
N ILE A 74 3.99 26.16 -6.34
CA ILE A 74 4.18 26.29 -7.80
C ILE A 74 2.91 26.85 -8.45
N CYS A 75 1.74 26.34 -8.05
CA CYS A 75 0.45 26.80 -8.56
C CYS A 75 0.25 28.30 -8.26
N LYS A 76 0.54 28.74 -7.03
CA LYS A 76 0.45 30.15 -6.62
C LYS A 76 1.41 31.04 -7.41
N ILE A 77 2.68 30.64 -7.57
CA ILE A 77 3.67 31.42 -8.34
C ILE A 77 3.28 31.52 -9.82
N LEU A 78 2.70 30.46 -10.40
CA LEU A 78 2.19 30.48 -11.77
C LEU A 78 0.96 31.38 -11.92
N ASP A 79 0.03 31.37 -10.96
CA ASP A 79 -1.11 32.31 -10.94
C ASP A 79 -0.63 33.77 -10.80
N GLU A 80 0.35 34.05 -9.94
CA GLU A 80 0.94 35.39 -9.78
C GLU A 80 1.66 35.86 -11.06
N ARG A 81 2.44 35.00 -11.72
CA ARG A 81 3.09 35.31 -13.01
C ARG A 81 2.06 35.50 -14.13
N LEU A 82 1.00 34.70 -14.16
CA LEU A 82 -0.08 34.83 -15.13
C LEU A 82 -0.86 36.14 -14.96
N GLN A 83 -1.12 36.56 -13.72
CA GLN A 83 -1.71 37.87 -13.43
C GLN A 83 -0.82 39.05 -13.84
N LYS A 84 0.51 38.95 -13.68
CA LYS A 84 1.44 39.97 -14.20
C LYS A 84 1.42 40.02 -15.72
N TYR A 85 1.54 38.86 -16.36
CA TYR A 85 1.50 38.72 -17.81
C TYR A 85 0.21 39.31 -18.43
N TYR A 86 -0.96 39.11 -17.81
CA TYR A 86 -2.22 39.72 -18.25
C TYR A 86 -2.35 41.22 -17.97
N LYS A 87 -1.62 41.76 -16.99
CA LYS A 87 -1.52 43.22 -16.77
C LYS A 87 -0.60 43.89 -17.79
N GLU A 88 0.42 43.18 -18.26
CA GLU A 88 1.43 43.66 -19.21
C GLU A 88 0.97 43.52 -20.68
N ASN A 89 0.24 42.44 -21.03
CA ASN A 89 -0.13 42.11 -22.42
C ASN A 89 -1.66 42.17 -22.67
N GLY A 90 -2.29 43.33 -22.39
CA GLY A 90 -3.74 43.45 -22.32
C GLY A 90 -4.56 43.05 -23.58
N LYS A 91 -5.53 42.16 -23.37
CA LYS A 91 -6.74 41.89 -24.21
C LYS A 91 -6.56 41.40 -25.67
N ALA A 92 -6.36 40.10 -25.83
CA ALA A 92 -7.04 39.26 -26.82
C ALA A 92 -7.19 37.84 -26.22
N CYS A 93 -8.29 37.08 -26.31
CA CYS A 93 -9.49 37.12 -27.15
C CYS A 93 -10.76 36.80 -26.31
N LYS A 94 -11.97 37.14 -26.79
CA LYS A 94 -13.27 36.84 -26.13
C LYS A 94 -14.12 35.88 -26.98
N SER A 95 -14.70 34.86 -26.34
CA SER A 95 -15.97 34.21 -26.70
C SER A 95 -16.45 33.38 -25.49
N LEU A 96 -17.70 33.38 -25.02
CA LEU A 96 -18.90 34.22 -25.22
C LEU A 96 -19.52 34.49 -23.83
N GLY A 97 -20.48 35.41 -23.72
CA GLY A 97 -21.38 35.54 -22.55
C GLY A 97 -22.84 35.35 -22.99
N PRO A 98 -23.87 35.80 -22.23
CA PRO A 98 -23.85 36.33 -20.85
C PRO A 98 -24.97 35.73 -19.94
N CYS A 99 -24.98 36.13 -18.66
CA CYS A 99 -26.11 36.31 -17.72
C CYS A 99 -25.64 36.04 -16.28
N SER A 100 -26.08 36.70 -15.20
CA SER A 100 -26.59 38.05 -14.93
C SER A 100 -26.86 38.09 -13.41
N ASN A 101 -26.50 39.18 -12.74
CA ASN A 101 -27.08 39.69 -11.49
C ASN A 101 -26.81 39.04 -10.10
N ASN A 102 -26.16 39.88 -9.28
CA ASN A 102 -26.52 40.26 -7.90
C ASN A 102 -26.16 39.35 -6.71
N LEU A 103 -25.21 39.85 -5.90
CA LEU A 103 -25.53 40.47 -4.60
C LEU A 103 -24.44 41.47 -4.19
N ALA A 104 -24.83 42.54 -3.50
CA ALA A 104 -24.00 43.72 -3.20
C ALA A 104 -23.51 43.76 -1.72
N PRO A 105 -22.46 44.55 -1.39
CA PRO A 105 -21.85 44.61 -0.05
C PRO A 105 -22.37 45.77 0.82
N PRO A 106 -22.13 45.74 2.14
CA PRO A 106 -21.38 46.81 2.84
C PRO A 106 -20.50 46.26 4.01
N LYS A 107 -19.59 46.96 4.73
CA LYS A 107 -18.94 48.31 4.72
C LYS A 107 -17.65 48.18 5.60
N SER A 108 -16.53 48.87 5.34
CA SER A 108 -16.00 50.11 6.02
C SER A 108 -16.06 50.10 7.58
N SER A 109 -15.23 50.76 8.41
CA SER A 109 -14.16 51.81 8.31
C SER A 109 -13.63 52.10 9.76
N SER A 110 -12.46 52.68 10.09
CA SER A 110 -11.17 52.95 9.41
C SER A 110 -10.17 53.71 10.33
N ALA A 111 -8.83 53.48 10.20
CA ALA A 111 -7.74 54.44 10.54
C ALA A 111 -7.41 54.70 12.07
N CYS A 112 -6.26 55.26 12.52
CA CYS A 112 -4.94 55.59 11.93
C CYS A 112 -3.86 56.00 13.00
N SER A 113 -2.55 55.79 12.72
CA SER A 113 -1.34 56.66 13.00
C SER A 113 -1.05 57.37 14.37
N LYS A 114 0.18 57.76 14.80
CA LYS A 114 1.62 57.58 14.41
C LYS A 114 2.56 58.22 15.49
N GLY A 115 3.65 57.52 15.92
CA GLY A 115 5.01 58.01 16.38
C GLY A 115 5.18 59.17 17.40
N PRO A 116 6.42 59.70 17.65
CA PRO A 116 7.77 59.12 17.46
C PRO A 116 8.88 59.44 18.56
N SER A 117 9.97 58.65 18.56
CA SER A 117 11.43 58.90 18.83
C SER A 117 11.99 59.93 19.87
N ARG A 118 12.97 59.52 20.73
CA ARG A 118 14.46 59.79 20.58
C ARG A 118 15.40 59.39 21.76
N GLU A 119 16.54 58.79 21.38
CA GLU A 119 17.97 58.86 21.83
C GLU A 119 18.50 59.08 23.29
N VAL A 120 19.39 58.15 23.69
CA VAL A 120 20.73 58.26 24.38
C VAL A 120 20.90 58.93 25.76
N GLY A 121 21.39 58.15 26.75
CA GLY A 121 22.02 58.67 27.99
C GLY A 121 22.49 57.63 29.04
N THR A 122 23.82 57.40 29.11
CA THR A 122 24.67 56.95 30.26
C THR A 122 24.42 55.66 31.10
N ASN A 123 25.54 55.16 31.66
CA ASN A 123 25.73 53.88 32.37
C ASN A 123 25.11 53.79 33.79
N VAL A 124 24.58 52.61 34.15
CA VAL A 124 24.85 51.96 35.46
C VAL A 124 24.98 50.44 35.27
N VAL A 125 26.07 49.85 35.78
CA VAL A 125 26.33 48.40 35.77
C VAL A 125 25.48 47.70 36.84
N ARG A 126 24.68 46.69 36.45
CA ARG A 126 24.33 45.55 37.32
C ARG A 126 24.29 44.24 36.54
N THR A 127 25.04 43.26 37.03
CA THR A 127 25.25 41.94 36.40
C THR A 127 24.19 40.93 36.83
N ALA A 128 23.63 40.17 35.88
CA ALA A 128 22.92 38.92 36.17
C ALA A 128 23.30 37.85 35.11
N LYS A 129 23.68 36.66 35.56
CA LYS A 129 24.34 35.63 34.73
C LYS A 129 23.32 34.82 33.92
N GLY A 130 23.58 34.65 32.61
CA GLY A 130 22.86 33.69 31.79
C GLY A 130 23.29 32.24 32.10
N GLY A 131 22.36 31.41 32.57
CA GLY A 131 22.59 29.99 32.81
C GLY A 131 22.17 29.11 31.61
N LYS A 132 23.13 28.41 30.99
CA LYS A 132 22.82 27.33 30.03
C LYS A 132 22.02 26.23 30.76
N LYS A 133 20.80 25.91 30.29
CA LYS A 133 20.06 24.73 30.78
C LYS A 133 20.90 23.48 30.52
N LYS A 134 21.30 22.76 31.57
CA LYS A 134 21.92 21.43 31.44
C LYS A 134 20.92 20.48 30.78
N LYS A 135 21.41 19.64 29.85
CA LYS A 135 20.66 18.53 29.26
C LYS A 135 20.30 17.59 30.42
N ARG A 136 19.00 17.35 30.67
CA ARG A 136 18.55 16.40 31.68
C ARG A 136 18.61 14.99 31.11
N ASP A 137 19.04 14.04 31.93
CA ASP A 137 19.05 12.62 31.57
C ASP A 137 17.61 12.09 31.46
N TYR A 138 17.41 11.11 30.58
CA TYR A 138 16.08 10.56 30.32
C TYR A 138 15.69 9.57 31.42
N VAL A 139 14.60 9.86 32.11
CA VAL A 139 13.97 8.97 33.08
C VAL A 139 12.53 8.75 32.63
N PRO A 140 12.11 7.51 32.28
CA PRO A 140 10.74 7.24 31.87
C PRO A 140 9.78 7.32 33.07
N GLN A 141 8.55 7.77 32.82
CA GLN A 141 7.50 7.81 33.83
C GLN A 141 7.11 6.39 34.26
N LYS A 142 6.83 6.18 35.56
CA LYS A 142 6.32 4.89 36.07
C LYS A 142 5.10 4.43 35.26
N ARG A 143 4.99 3.11 35.06
CA ARG A 143 3.93 2.43 34.26
C ARG A 143 3.83 2.84 32.77
N SER A 144 4.77 3.62 32.25
CA SER A 144 4.92 3.87 30.81
C SER A 144 5.59 2.69 30.09
N GLY A 145 5.39 2.58 28.77
CA GLY A 145 6.00 1.50 27.97
C GLY A 145 7.54 1.48 28.05
N GLY A 146 8.17 2.65 28.21
CA GLY A 146 9.62 2.76 28.35
C GLY A 146 10.13 2.29 29.72
N TYR A 147 9.34 2.51 30.77
CA TYR A 147 9.62 2.02 32.11
C TYR A 147 9.51 0.49 32.18
N ALA A 148 8.39 -0.04 31.68
CA ALA A 148 8.09 -1.46 31.70
C ALA A 148 9.15 -2.30 30.97
N VAL A 149 9.61 -1.85 29.79
CA VAL A 149 10.66 -2.55 29.03
C VAL A 149 12.00 -2.60 29.76
N LEU A 150 12.42 -1.51 30.41
CA LEU A 150 13.69 -1.47 31.17
C LEU A 150 13.65 -2.41 32.38
N VAL A 151 12.58 -2.34 33.18
CA VAL A 151 12.44 -3.18 34.39
C VAL A 151 12.30 -4.67 34.03
N THR A 152 11.58 -5.00 32.95
CA THR A 152 11.43 -6.40 32.48
C THR A 152 12.78 -7.00 32.09
N LEU A 153 13.56 -6.32 31.24
CA LEU A 153 14.89 -6.79 30.84
C LEU A 153 15.85 -6.89 32.03
N TYR A 154 15.74 -5.99 33.01
CA TYR A 154 16.55 -6.05 34.24
C TYR A 154 16.18 -7.27 35.09
N ARG A 155 14.90 -7.50 35.38
CA ARG A 155 14.42 -8.69 36.10
C ARG A 155 14.87 -9.98 35.42
N HIS A 156 14.73 -10.06 34.10
CA HIS A 156 15.18 -11.21 33.33
C HIS A 156 16.71 -11.41 33.42
N SER A 157 17.51 -10.34 33.43
CA SER A 157 18.98 -10.43 33.58
C SER A 157 19.44 -10.94 34.96
N GLN A 158 18.62 -10.78 36.01
CA GLN A 158 18.91 -11.26 37.37
C GLN A 158 18.61 -12.77 37.54
N ILE A 159 17.94 -13.42 36.59
CA ILE A 159 17.62 -14.85 36.67
C ILE A 159 18.88 -15.69 36.38
N PRO A 160 19.29 -16.61 37.27
CA PRO A 160 20.45 -17.49 37.03
C PRO A 160 20.24 -18.33 35.77
N GLY A 161 21.17 -18.23 34.81
CA GLY A 161 21.08 -18.91 33.51
C GLY A 161 20.28 -18.17 32.43
N SER A 162 19.89 -16.92 32.65
CA SER A 162 19.23 -16.10 31.62
C SER A 162 20.12 -15.87 30.39
N LYS A 163 19.49 -15.70 29.22
CA LYS A 163 20.19 -15.53 27.93
C LYS A 163 20.79 -14.13 27.72
N GLY A 164 20.61 -13.18 28.65
CA GLY A 164 21.05 -11.79 28.53
C GLY A 164 20.29 -10.94 27.50
N PHE A 165 19.33 -11.52 26.76
CA PHE A 165 18.45 -10.86 25.81
C PHE A 165 17.04 -11.46 25.85
N MET A 166 16.07 -10.73 25.31
CA MET A 166 14.70 -11.20 25.07
C MET A 166 14.28 -10.90 23.62
N PHE A 167 13.39 -11.73 23.06
CA PHE A 167 12.76 -11.45 21.77
C PHE A 167 11.56 -10.51 21.92
N LYS A 168 11.15 -9.88 20.82
CA LYS A 168 10.03 -8.91 20.80
C LYS A 168 8.74 -9.43 21.44
N ASN A 169 8.31 -10.64 21.10
CA ASN A 169 7.05 -11.21 21.60
C ASN A 169 7.10 -11.52 23.10
N GLU A 170 8.23 -12.07 23.58
CA GLU A 170 8.49 -12.34 25.00
C GLU A 170 8.46 -11.03 25.80
N LEU A 171 9.25 -10.04 25.36
CA LEU A 171 9.37 -8.73 25.99
C LEU A 171 8.03 -7.96 25.99
N GLN A 172 7.24 -8.04 24.92
CA GLN A 172 5.89 -7.46 24.88
C GLN A 172 4.92 -8.13 25.86
N THR A 173 5.07 -9.43 26.09
CA THR A 173 4.17 -10.20 26.97
C THR A 173 4.48 -9.93 28.44
N GLU A 174 5.75 -10.02 28.83
CA GLU A 174 6.17 -9.79 30.22
C GLU A 174 6.02 -8.31 30.63
N ALA A 175 6.45 -7.37 29.78
CA ALA A 175 6.36 -5.94 30.06
C ALA A 175 4.91 -5.41 30.13
N GLN A 176 3.93 -6.14 29.58
CA GLN A 176 2.53 -5.72 29.62
C GLN A 176 2.00 -5.61 31.06
N SER A 177 2.49 -6.45 31.98
CA SER A 177 2.11 -6.42 33.40
C SER A 177 2.54 -5.13 34.12
N LEU A 178 3.59 -4.46 33.61
CA LEU A 178 4.19 -3.25 34.18
C LEU A 178 3.80 -1.97 33.43
N CYS A 179 2.86 -2.04 32.47
CA CYS A 179 2.46 -0.88 31.66
C CYS A 179 0.93 -0.69 31.60
N ASP A 180 0.48 0.55 31.76
CA ASP A 180 -0.94 0.92 31.63
C ASP A 180 -1.44 0.93 30.19
N LYS A 181 -0.54 1.09 29.22
CA LYS A 181 -0.88 1.09 27.79
C LYS A 181 -0.59 -0.27 27.18
N SER A 182 -1.40 -0.68 26.21
CA SER A 182 -1.16 -1.95 25.55
C SER A 182 0.04 -1.87 24.59
N PHE A 183 0.90 -2.89 24.62
CA PHE A 183 2.00 -3.07 23.67
C PHE A 183 1.53 -3.58 22.31
N THR A 184 0.39 -4.28 22.27
CA THR A 184 -0.15 -4.98 21.10
C THR A 184 -1.33 -4.26 20.44
N VAL A 185 -2.11 -3.48 21.19
CA VAL A 185 -3.31 -2.77 20.72
C VAL A 185 -3.16 -1.24 20.94
N PRO A 186 -3.42 -0.38 19.95
CA PRO A 186 -3.43 1.08 20.17
C PRO A 186 -4.67 1.55 20.95
N ASP A 187 -4.49 2.52 21.84
CA ASP A 187 -5.59 3.16 22.58
C ASP A 187 -6.60 3.84 21.63
N LEU A 188 -7.87 3.95 22.04
CA LEU A 188 -8.92 4.60 21.25
C LEU A 188 -8.59 6.07 20.93
N GLY A 189 -8.24 6.33 19.67
CA GLY A 189 -7.81 7.66 19.19
C GLY A 189 -6.30 7.80 18.97
N SER A 190 -5.48 6.89 19.50
CA SER A 190 -4.05 6.81 19.25
C SER A 190 -3.74 5.93 18.03
N LYS A 191 -2.64 6.23 17.34
CA LYS A 191 -2.04 5.35 16.31
C LYS A 191 -0.86 4.54 16.84
N TYR A 192 -0.44 4.79 18.08
CA TYR A 192 0.78 4.24 18.68
C TYR A 192 0.43 3.37 19.88
N THR A 193 1.08 2.21 19.97
CA THR A 193 1.07 1.34 21.15
C THR A 193 2.17 1.74 22.13
N ALA A 194 2.18 1.13 23.32
CA ALA A 194 3.27 1.26 24.29
C ALA A 194 4.65 0.87 23.71
N TRP A 195 4.70 0.08 22.63
CA TRP A 195 5.94 -0.31 21.97
C TRP A 195 6.69 0.87 21.31
N SER A 196 6.01 1.97 21.03
CA SER A 196 6.64 3.15 20.40
C SER A 196 7.75 3.79 21.24
N SER A 197 7.79 3.54 22.55
CA SER A 197 8.90 3.99 23.42
C SER A 197 10.21 3.24 23.20
N VAL A 198 10.20 2.03 22.61
CA VAL A 198 11.42 1.24 22.39
C VAL A 198 12.38 1.95 21.42
N SER A 199 11.86 2.58 20.37
CA SER A 199 12.66 3.39 19.45
C SER A 199 13.34 4.57 20.17
N THR A 200 12.66 5.20 21.12
CA THR A 200 13.24 6.25 21.98
C THR A 200 14.33 5.69 22.88
N LEU A 201 14.15 4.52 23.49
CA LEU A 201 15.17 3.91 24.35
C LEU A 201 16.45 3.53 23.57
N ILE A 202 16.30 3.02 22.35
CA ILE A 202 17.44 2.77 21.44
C ILE A 202 18.13 4.09 21.05
N GLN A 203 17.37 5.13 20.69
CA GLN A 203 17.93 6.46 20.38
C GLN A 203 18.63 7.12 21.58
N LYS A 204 18.32 6.70 22.81
CA LYS A 204 18.94 7.17 24.06
C LYS A 204 20.07 6.28 24.56
N ASP A 205 20.46 5.25 23.81
CA ASP A 205 21.50 4.29 24.17
C ASP A 205 21.22 3.53 25.49
N LEU A 206 19.94 3.25 25.75
CA LEU A 206 19.46 2.48 26.90
C LEU A 206 19.10 1.02 26.55
N LEU A 207 18.88 0.74 25.26
CA LEU A 207 18.65 -0.61 24.72
C LEU A 207 19.46 -0.84 23.44
N LEU A 208 19.92 -2.08 23.26
CA LEU A 208 20.50 -2.59 22.03
C LEU A 208 19.48 -3.48 21.31
N LYS A 209 19.32 -3.27 19.98
CA LYS A 209 18.67 -4.23 19.06
C LYS A 209 19.76 -4.95 18.27
N THR A 210 19.83 -6.27 18.35
CA THR A 210 20.80 -7.09 17.60
C THR A 210 20.11 -8.24 16.87
N HIS A 211 20.73 -8.76 15.81
CA HIS A 211 20.26 -9.89 14.99
C HIS A 211 18.88 -9.71 14.28
N ASN A 212 18.55 -10.71 13.47
CA ASN A 212 17.21 -10.97 12.93
C ASN A 212 16.97 -12.50 13.08
N PRO A 213 15.93 -12.98 13.81
CA PRO A 213 14.94 -12.21 14.55
C PRO A 213 15.55 -11.33 15.67
N ALA A 214 14.90 -10.20 15.91
CA ALA A 214 15.40 -9.12 16.75
C ALA A 214 15.52 -9.50 18.24
N ARG A 215 16.74 -9.41 18.77
CA ARG A 215 17.08 -9.58 20.19
C ARG A 215 17.26 -8.22 20.84
N TYR A 216 16.65 -8.04 22.01
CA TYR A 216 16.71 -6.82 22.80
C TYR A 216 17.48 -7.08 24.10
N SER A 217 18.47 -6.24 24.40
CA SER A 217 19.26 -6.28 25.64
C SER A 217 19.50 -4.86 26.18
N LEU A 218 19.83 -4.76 27.47
CA LEU A 218 20.20 -3.49 28.10
C LEU A 218 21.65 -3.13 27.76
N THR A 219 21.92 -1.83 27.64
CA THR A 219 23.28 -1.27 27.71
C THR A 219 23.70 -1.11 29.18
N GLU A 220 24.98 -0.80 29.43
CA GLU A 220 25.45 -0.43 30.78
C GLU A 220 24.66 0.77 31.36
N LEU A 221 24.34 1.76 30.51
CA LEU A 221 23.50 2.91 30.88
C LEU A 221 22.06 2.50 31.16
N GLY A 222 21.50 1.59 30.36
CA GLY A 222 20.17 1.02 30.57
C GLY A 222 20.06 0.22 31.86
N LEU A 223 21.07 -0.58 32.19
CA LEU A 223 21.14 -1.38 33.41
C LEU A 223 21.23 -0.52 34.66
N ALA A 224 22.13 0.48 34.69
CA ALA A 224 22.26 1.42 35.78
C ALA A 224 21.03 2.34 35.96
N LEU A 225 20.21 2.54 34.92
CA LEU A 225 18.92 3.22 35.02
C LEU A 225 17.83 2.29 35.54
N ALA A 226 17.77 1.04 35.06
CA ALA A 226 16.76 0.06 35.48
C ALA A 226 16.91 -0.32 36.96
N GLU A 227 18.14 -0.49 37.46
CA GLU A 227 18.44 -0.70 38.88
C GLU A 227 17.90 0.44 39.76
N LYS A 228 18.06 1.70 39.33
CA LYS A 228 17.51 2.89 40.01
C LYS A 228 15.99 2.96 39.98
N LEU A 229 15.37 2.42 38.93
CA LEU A 229 13.90 2.37 38.78
C LEU A 229 13.27 1.29 39.67
N GLU A 230 13.92 0.13 39.82
CA GLU A 230 13.43 -0.98 40.66
C GLU A 230 13.73 -0.79 42.16
N SER A 231 14.89 -0.26 42.52
CA SER A 231 15.16 0.13 43.92
C SER A 231 14.18 1.20 44.44
N GLY A 232 13.62 2.02 43.53
CA GLY A 232 12.51 2.94 43.78
C GLY A 232 11.09 2.33 43.77
N GLU A 233 10.94 1.01 43.59
CA GLU A 233 9.71 0.26 43.90
C GLU A 233 9.82 -0.37 45.30
N ARG A 234 10.89 -1.13 45.58
CA ARG A 234 11.08 -1.84 46.87
C ARG A 234 11.04 -0.95 48.11
N GLY A 235 11.30 0.35 47.98
CA GLY A 235 11.25 1.31 49.09
C GLY A 235 9.88 1.98 49.31
N ARG A 236 8.82 1.65 48.55
CA ARG A 236 7.53 2.36 48.62
C ARG A 236 6.29 1.47 48.83
N ASP A 237 6.36 0.15 48.65
CA ASP A 237 5.21 -0.74 48.89
C ASP A 237 4.71 -0.76 50.36
N ASP A 238 5.49 -0.24 51.31
CA ASP A 238 5.08 -0.08 52.72
C ASP A 238 4.16 1.13 52.99
N ARG A 239 3.89 2.02 52.01
CA ARG A 239 3.08 3.24 52.20
C ARG A 239 2.26 3.60 50.95
N GLU A 240 1.09 4.19 51.17
CA GLU A 240 0.16 4.72 50.15
C GLU A 240 -0.81 3.69 49.53
N VAL A 241 -1.60 3.04 50.41
CA VAL A 241 -3.06 3.07 50.19
C VAL A 241 -3.53 4.51 50.45
N GLU A 242 -4.50 5.00 49.67
CA GLU A 242 -5.00 6.39 49.60
C GLU A 242 -4.17 7.38 48.74
N GLU A 243 -4.63 7.65 47.51
CA GLU A 243 -5.25 8.94 47.13
C GLU A 243 -5.85 8.90 45.71
N MET A 244 -6.85 9.75 45.44
CA MET A 244 -7.56 9.80 44.15
C MET A 244 -7.71 11.26 43.65
N LYS A 245 -7.45 11.47 42.35
CA LYS A 245 -7.79 12.67 41.52
C LYS A 245 -7.02 13.99 41.72
N SER A 246 -6.05 14.22 40.84
CA SER A 246 -5.96 15.36 39.89
C SER A 246 -4.74 15.15 38.98
N GLY A 247 -4.56 15.76 37.79
CA GLY A 247 -5.44 16.58 36.95
C GLY A 247 -4.69 17.03 35.68
N HIS A 248 -5.43 17.21 34.58
CA HIS A 248 -5.07 17.90 33.32
C HIS A 248 -3.92 17.37 32.42
N GLU A 249 -4.17 17.47 31.11
CA GLU A 249 -3.27 17.16 30.01
C GLU A 249 -2.45 18.41 29.62
N ASP A 250 -1.17 18.26 29.28
CA ASP A 250 -0.41 19.26 28.52
C ASP A 250 0.18 18.62 27.26
N SER A 251 -0.35 19.03 26.10
CA SER A 251 0.02 18.51 24.79
C SER A 251 1.18 19.32 24.20
N GLY A 252 2.41 18.96 24.57
CA GLY A 252 3.63 19.56 24.02
C GLY A 252 4.02 19.03 22.64
N ASP A 253 4.03 19.91 21.64
CA ASP A 253 4.43 19.64 20.25
C ASP A 253 5.89 19.13 20.11
N GLY A 254 6.11 18.22 19.17
CA GLY A 254 7.38 17.53 18.94
C GLY A 254 7.52 17.07 17.48
N PRO A 255 8.71 17.20 16.87
CA PRO A 255 8.82 17.26 15.41
C PRO A 255 8.52 15.94 14.70
N VAL A 256 7.81 16.06 13.58
CA VAL A 256 7.48 14.96 12.66
C VAL A 256 8.76 14.30 12.14
N THR A 257 9.02 13.06 12.57
CA THR A 257 9.98 12.16 11.94
C THR A 257 9.25 11.13 11.09
N VAL A 258 9.72 10.96 9.85
CA VAL A 258 9.24 9.93 8.92
C VAL A 258 10.12 8.69 9.10
N ASP A 259 9.55 7.61 9.65
CA ASP A 259 10.20 6.30 9.71
C ASP A 259 9.76 5.45 8.51
N LEU A 260 10.73 4.80 7.88
CA LEU A 260 10.61 3.95 6.69
C LEU A 260 11.06 2.53 7.05
N THR A 261 10.42 1.92 8.05
CA THR A 261 10.63 0.52 8.40
C THR A 261 9.29 -0.21 8.55
N LEU A 262 8.87 -0.85 7.45
CA LEU A 262 7.87 -1.92 7.46
C LEU A 262 8.58 -3.24 7.13
N ASP A 263 7.92 -4.33 7.51
CA ASP A 263 8.26 -5.73 7.20
C ASP A 263 9.39 -6.34 8.06
N GLU A 264 8.98 -6.93 9.19
CA GLU A 264 9.62 -8.11 9.78
C GLU A 264 8.51 -9.16 9.95
N ASP A 265 8.70 -10.35 9.37
CA ASP A 265 7.70 -11.41 9.27
C ASP A 265 7.45 -12.12 10.61
N LYS A 266 6.30 -12.79 10.71
CA LYS A 266 6.04 -13.77 11.78
C LYS A 266 6.23 -15.17 11.21
N GLU A 267 7.27 -15.85 11.67
CA GLU A 267 7.37 -17.30 11.60
C GLU A 267 6.52 -17.87 12.76
N ASP A 268 5.40 -18.49 12.43
CA ASP A 268 4.67 -19.35 13.36
C ASP A 268 5.20 -20.78 13.17
N ASN A 269 5.90 -21.32 14.18
CA ASN A 269 6.28 -22.73 14.20
C ASN A 269 5.00 -23.57 14.31
N ASN A 270 4.76 -24.44 13.33
CA ASN A 270 3.66 -25.37 13.35
C ASN A 270 4.22 -26.77 13.66
N ASP A 271 4.10 -27.20 14.92
CA ASP A 271 4.44 -28.57 15.30
C ASP A 271 3.44 -29.53 14.64
N ASN A 272 3.97 -30.47 13.86
CA ASN A 272 3.20 -31.36 13.00
C ASN A 272 2.85 -32.66 13.73
N ASP A 273 1.86 -32.61 14.63
CA ASP A 273 1.20 -33.81 15.15
C ASP A 273 0.09 -34.24 14.17
N GLY A 274 0.40 -35.26 13.37
CA GLY A 274 -0.55 -35.89 12.48
C GLY A 274 -1.59 -36.69 13.26
N VAL A 275 -2.81 -36.17 13.32
CA VAL A 275 -4.00 -36.92 13.77
C VAL A 275 -4.92 -37.07 12.56
N GLU A 276 -5.07 -38.31 12.08
CA GLU A 276 -6.11 -38.66 11.12
C GLU A 276 -7.48 -38.40 11.77
N SER A 277 -8.22 -37.42 11.25
CA SER A 277 -9.56 -37.10 11.74
C SER A 277 -10.62 -37.86 10.95
N GLU A 278 -11.31 -38.79 11.61
CA GLU A 278 -12.45 -39.52 11.05
C GLU A 278 -13.59 -38.58 10.60
N ASP A 279 -14.37 -39.02 9.61
CA ASP A 279 -15.47 -38.26 8.98
C ASP A 279 -16.70 -38.07 9.89
N GLU A 280 -16.57 -37.28 10.96
CA GLU A 280 -17.74 -36.84 11.73
C GLU A 280 -18.53 -35.76 10.97
N LYS A 281 -19.65 -36.18 10.36
CA LYS A 281 -20.70 -35.32 9.79
C LYS A 281 -21.31 -34.39 10.85
N SER A 282 -20.64 -33.27 11.08
CA SER A 282 -21.12 -32.22 11.98
C SER A 282 -22.13 -31.30 11.28
N GLU A 283 -23.29 -31.09 11.90
CA GLU A 283 -24.35 -30.21 11.42
C GLU A 283 -24.00 -28.74 11.71
N TYR A 284 -23.12 -28.16 10.89
CA TYR A 284 -22.56 -26.83 11.12
C TYR A 284 -23.56 -25.69 10.86
N LEU A 285 -23.96 -24.98 11.92
CA LEU A 285 -24.57 -23.66 11.83
C LEU A 285 -23.52 -22.61 11.43
N LEU A 286 -23.42 -22.33 10.13
CA LEU A 286 -22.37 -21.48 9.56
C LEU A 286 -22.77 -20.00 9.55
N TYR A 287 -21.95 -19.16 10.17
CA TYR A 287 -22.11 -17.71 10.09
C TYR A 287 -21.43 -17.18 8.82
N PHE A 288 -22.23 -16.63 7.91
CA PHE A 288 -21.74 -15.86 6.76
C PHE A 288 -21.61 -14.39 7.15
N TYR A 289 -20.38 -13.88 7.10
CA TYR A 289 -20.10 -12.46 7.28
C TYR A 289 -19.17 -11.94 6.19
N GLY A 290 -19.39 -10.68 5.80
CA GLY A 290 -18.51 -10.01 4.85
C GLY A 290 -17.20 -9.61 5.52
N LEU A 291 -16.06 -9.98 4.93
CA LEU A 291 -14.77 -9.38 5.27
C LEU A 291 -14.59 -8.07 4.52
N SER A 292 -13.91 -7.08 5.11
CA SER A 292 -13.61 -5.80 4.43
C SER A 292 -12.18 -5.30 4.65
N LEU A 293 -11.47 -4.99 3.54
CA LEU A 293 -10.10 -4.49 3.56
C LEU A 293 -9.98 -3.05 4.08
N SER A 294 -9.15 -2.85 5.11
CA SER A 294 -8.91 -1.53 5.71
C SER A 294 -7.90 -0.64 4.95
N ARG A 295 -8.09 -0.42 3.64
CA ARG A 295 -7.24 0.50 2.84
C ARG A 295 -8.08 1.48 2.01
N GLY A 296 -8.47 2.60 2.61
CA GLY A 296 -9.21 3.66 1.94
C GLY A 296 -9.43 4.89 2.82
N ASN A 297 -10.07 5.93 2.28
CA ASN A 297 -10.44 7.14 3.02
C ASN A 297 -11.33 6.79 4.22
N THR A 298 -10.83 7.08 5.44
CA THR A 298 -11.43 6.70 6.71
C THR A 298 -12.91 7.12 6.83
N ALA A 299 -13.28 8.31 6.34
CA ALA A 299 -14.65 8.82 6.46
C ALA A 299 -15.67 7.97 5.69
N ARG A 300 -15.38 7.63 4.42
CA ARG A 300 -16.26 6.80 3.58
C ARG A 300 -16.21 5.31 3.95
N LYS A 301 -15.11 4.84 4.53
CA LYS A 301 -15.08 3.51 5.18
C LYS A 301 -16.07 3.47 6.34
N GLN A 302 -16.11 4.51 7.17
CA GLN A 302 -17.06 4.62 8.28
C GLN A 302 -18.51 4.71 7.80
N GLU A 303 -18.78 5.37 6.67
CA GLU A 303 -20.09 5.41 6.03
C GLU A 303 -20.56 4.00 5.61
N LEU A 304 -19.76 3.25 4.86
CA LEU A 304 -20.10 1.88 4.47
C LEU A 304 -20.35 0.97 5.68
N VAL A 305 -19.49 1.04 6.70
CA VAL A 305 -19.63 0.27 7.94
C VAL A 305 -20.93 0.62 8.66
N LYS A 306 -21.29 1.90 8.77
CA LYS A 306 -22.55 2.34 9.38
C LYS A 306 -23.77 1.82 8.63
N GLU A 307 -23.76 1.83 7.29
CA GLU A 307 -24.88 1.31 6.49
C GLU A 307 -25.00 -0.23 6.61
N LEU A 308 -23.90 -0.97 6.65
CA LEU A 308 -23.92 -2.43 6.90
C LEU A 308 -24.44 -2.77 8.31
N GLN A 309 -24.04 -2.01 9.34
CA GLN A 309 -24.58 -2.12 10.70
C GLN A 309 -26.09 -1.82 10.72
N ARG A 310 -26.52 -0.74 10.05
CA ARG A 310 -27.91 -0.33 9.94
C ARG A 310 -28.79 -1.36 9.24
N ASN A 311 -28.22 -2.14 8.31
CA ASN A 311 -28.87 -3.24 7.61
C ASN A 311 -28.87 -4.57 8.39
N GLY A 312 -28.31 -4.61 9.61
CA GLY A 312 -28.24 -5.80 10.44
C GLY A 312 -27.32 -6.90 9.88
N VAL A 313 -26.33 -6.54 9.07
CA VAL A 313 -25.38 -7.49 8.48
C VAL A 313 -24.25 -7.78 9.47
N MET A 314 -23.95 -9.06 9.69
CA MET A 314 -22.72 -9.47 10.37
C MET A 314 -21.53 -9.30 9.41
N PHE A 315 -20.48 -8.61 9.83
CA PHE A 315 -19.26 -8.38 9.07
C PHE A 315 -18.04 -8.33 10.01
N ASP A 316 -16.88 -8.74 9.51
CA ASP A 316 -15.60 -8.72 10.21
C ASP A 316 -14.64 -7.79 9.44
N ILE A 317 -13.92 -6.89 10.12
CA ILE A 317 -12.94 -6.01 9.46
C ILE A 317 -11.56 -6.66 9.57
N ARG A 318 -11.01 -7.12 8.44
CA ARG A 318 -9.73 -7.86 8.38
C ARG A 318 -8.82 -7.39 7.25
N LYS A 319 -7.52 -7.73 7.35
CA LYS A 319 -6.55 -7.51 6.26
C LYS A 319 -6.65 -8.65 5.25
N LEU A 320 -7.36 -8.40 4.15
CA LEU A 320 -7.30 -9.23 2.95
C LEU A 320 -6.05 -8.90 2.12
N ASN A 321 -5.36 -9.91 1.61
CA ASN A 321 -4.23 -9.70 0.71
C ASN A 321 -4.69 -9.48 -0.75
N VAL A 322 -5.88 -9.96 -1.12
CA VAL A 322 -6.53 -9.75 -2.43
C VAL A 322 -8.04 -9.54 -2.25
N GLY A 323 -8.66 -8.72 -3.09
CA GLY A 323 -10.05 -8.30 -2.97
C GLY A 323 -10.30 -7.27 -1.86
N ASP A 324 -11.47 -6.63 -1.94
CA ASP A 324 -11.97 -5.70 -0.94
C ASP A 324 -13.02 -6.34 -0.03
N PHE A 325 -13.84 -7.26 -0.55
CA PHE A 325 -14.78 -8.06 0.22
C PHE A 325 -14.81 -9.52 -0.23
N LEU A 326 -15.13 -10.41 0.70
CA LEU A 326 -15.45 -11.82 0.46
C LEU A 326 -16.32 -12.33 1.61
N TRP A 327 -16.87 -13.54 1.47
CA TRP A 327 -17.62 -14.20 2.53
C TRP A 327 -16.84 -15.37 3.11
N VAL A 328 -16.88 -15.48 4.44
CA VAL A 328 -16.36 -16.64 5.18
C VAL A 328 -17.54 -17.34 5.84
N ALA A 329 -17.53 -18.67 5.80
CA ALA A 329 -18.39 -19.53 6.60
C ALA A 329 -17.59 -19.95 7.84
N ARG A 330 -17.98 -19.46 9.02
CA ARG A 330 -17.34 -19.80 10.30
C ARG A 330 -18.11 -20.87 11.06
N GLU A 331 -17.39 -21.86 11.56
CA GLU A 331 -17.84 -22.86 12.51
C GLU A 331 -18.42 -22.24 13.80
N LYS A 332 -19.60 -22.71 14.23
CA LYS A 332 -20.21 -22.29 15.49
C LYS A 332 -19.62 -23.08 16.66
N VAL A 333 -18.51 -22.57 17.20
CA VAL A 333 -17.88 -23.12 18.40
C VAL A 333 -18.67 -22.74 19.67
N THR A 334 -19.07 -23.74 20.46
CA THR A 334 -19.55 -23.54 21.83
C THR A 334 -18.37 -23.59 22.82
N PRO A 335 -18.33 -22.73 23.86
CA PRO A 335 -17.30 -22.82 24.89
C PRO A 335 -17.33 -24.18 25.60
N VAL A 336 -16.21 -24.91 25.56
CA VAL A 336 -16.07 -26.20 26.26
C VAL A 336 -15.69 -25.94 27.72
N PRO A 337 -16.46 -26.46 28.71
CA PRO A 337 -16.11 -26.31 30.12
C PRO A 337 -14.69 -26.81 30.43
N GLY A 338 -13.91 -25.99 31.15
CA GLY A 338 -12.52 -26.33 31.53
C GLY A 338 -11.42 -25.83 30.59
N GLN A 339 -11.75 -25.34 29.38
CA GLN A 339 -10.75 -24.72 28.51
C GLN A 339 -10.48 -23.25 28.89
N LEU A 340 -9.20 -22.89 29.05
CA LEU A 340 -8.75 -21.52 29.37
C LEU A 340 -8.95 -20.51 28.23
N ARG A 341 -9.17 -20.99 27.00
CA ARG A 341 -9.45 -20.18 25.81
C ARG A 341 -10.52 -20.88 24.97
N PRO A 342 -11.47 -20.16 24.35
CA PRO A 342 -12.39 -20.75 23.39
C PRO A 342 -11.63 -21.40 22.23
N PRO A 343 -12.10 -22.54 21.68
CA PRO A 343 -11.52 -23.13 20.48
C PRO A 343 -11.48 -22.13 19.30
N VAL A 344 -10.43 -22.21 18.49
CA VAL A 344 -10.34 -21.42 17.26
C VAL A 344 -11.31 -22.02 16.24
N ALA A 345 -12.38 -21.28 15.94
CA ALA A 345 -13.38 -21.69 14.95
C ALA A 345 -12.74 -21.85 13.56
N LYS A 346 -13.01 -22.99 12.91
CA LYS A 346 -12.65 -23.20 11.51
C LYS A 346 -13.38 -22.20 10.61
N GLU A 347 -12.68 -21.70 9.59
CA GLU A 347 -13.15 -20.63 8.71
C GLU A 347 -12.88 -21.01 7.24
N LEU A 348 -13.95 -21.22 6.46
CA LEU A 348 -13.89 -21.56 5.04
C LEU A 348 -14.29 -20.38 4.17
N VAL A 349 -13.55 -20.12 3.09
CA VAL A 349 -13.79 -18.99 2.18
C VAL A 349 -14.73 -19.40 1.07
N LEU A 350 -15.81 -18.63 0.89
CA LEU A 350 -16.72 -18.84 -0.22
C LEU A 350 -16.11 -18.40 -1.54
N ASP A 351 -16.55 -19.04 -2.62
CA ASP A 351 -16.11 -18.83 -4.00
C ASP A 351 -16.29 -17.38 -4.54
N TYR A 352 -16.99 -16.52 -3.78
CA TYR A 352 -17.36 -15.15 -4.13
C TYR A 352 -16.41 -14.12 -3.52
N ILE A 353 -15.76 -13.34 -4.38
CA ILE A 353 -14.84 -12.25 -4.01
C ILE A 353 -15.18 -10.97 -4.78
N ILE A 354 -15.23 -9.83 -4.09
CA ILE A 354 -15.50 -8.51 -4.66
C ILE A 354 -14.24 -7.64 -4.62
N GLU A 355 -13.88 -7.05 -5.74
CA GLU A 355 -13.05 -5.84 -5.81
C GLU A 355 -13.99 -4.63 -6.03
N ARG A 356 -13.95 -3.64 -5.14
CA ARG A 356 -14.75 -2.41 -5.24
C ARG A 356 -13.90 -1.29 -5.83
N LYS A 357 -14.31 -0.80 -6.99
CA LYS A 357 -13.60 0.25 -7.73
C LYS A 357 -14.47 1.48 -7.95
N ARG A 358 -14.11 2.59 -7.32
CA ARG A 358 -14.69 3.90 -7.64
C ARG A 358 -14.16 4.38 -8.99
N ILE A 359 -14.94 5.16 -9.72
CA ILE A 359 -14.59 5.59 -11.09
C ILE A 359 -13.27 6.38 -11.19
N ASP A 360 -12.94 7.18 -10.17
CA ASP A 360 -11.66 7.90 -10.03
C ASP A 360 -10.49 6.98 -9.64
N ASP A 361 -10.73 6.02 -8.75
CA ASP A 361 -9.75 4.99 -8.40
C ASP A 361 -9.45 4.05 -9.61
N LEU A 362 -10.45 3.81 -10.46
CA LEU A 362 -10.31 3.10 -11.73
C LEU A 362 -9.46 3.90 -12.72
N CYS A 363 -9.71 5.20 -12.89
CA CYS A 363 -8.86 6.10 -13.68
C CYS A 363 -7.38 6.01 -13.27
N GLY A 364 -7.10 6.19 -11.97
CA GLY A 364 -5.74 6.11 -11.46
C GLY A 364 -5.08 4.76 -11.76
N SER A 365 -5.81 3.67 -11.51
CA SER A 365 -5.31 2.30 -11.70
C SER A 365 -5.08 1.92 -13.16
N ILE A 366 -5.78 2.54 -14.12
CA ILE A 366 -5.50 2.36 -15.56
C ILE A 366 -4.23 3.14 -15.94
N MET A 367 -4.08 4.37 -15.46
CA MET A 367 -2.94 5.25 -15.78
C MET A 367 -1.61 4.75 -15.20
N ASP A 368 -1.62 4.13 -14.02
CA ASP A 368 -0.42 3.57 -13.37
C ASP A 368 -0.18 2.07 -13.66
N GLY A 369 -1.07 1.45 -14.44
CA GLY A 369 -0.97 0.04 -14.86
C GLY A 369 -1.44 -0.99 -13.84
N ARG A 370 -1.76 -0.61 -12.59
CA ARG A 370 -2.22 -1.55 -11.54
C ARG A 370 -3.51 -2.28 -11.89
N PHE A 371 -4.37 -1.70 -12.73
CA PHE A 371 -5.65 -2.30 -13.14
C PHE A 371 -5.50 -3.72 -13.74
N ARG A 372 -4.40 -4.01 -14.44
CA ARG A 372 -4.11 -5.35 -14.97
C ARG A 372 -3.56 -6.28 -13.89
N GLU A 373 -2.67 -5.79 -13.02
CA GLU A 373 -2.09 -6.55 -11.90
C GLU A 373 -3.16 -7.00 -10.90
N GLN A 374 -4.07 -6.10 -10.51
CA GLN A 374 -5.14 -6.42 -9.56
C GLN A 374 -6.06 -7.53 -10.10
N LYS A 375 -6.52 -7.43 -11.36
CA LYS A 375 -7.35 -8.46 -11.99
C LYS A 375 -6.61 -9.78 -12.17
N PHE A 376 -5.32 -9.76 -12.51
CA PHE A 376 -4.50 -10.96 -12.59
C PHE A 376 -4.37 -11.67 -11.23
N ARG A 377 -4.23 -10.91 -10.14
CA ARG A 377 -4.20 -11.47 -8.78
C ARG A 377 -5.54 -12.06 -8.36
N LEU A 378 -6.66 -11.41 -8.70
CA LEU A 378 -8.01 -11.95 -8.48
C LEU A 378 -8.22 -13.28 -9.24
N LYS A 379 -7.80 -13.36 -10.52
CA LYS A 379 -7.86 -14.63 -11.29
C LYS A 379 -7.03 -15.78 -10.72
N ARG A 380 -6.01 -15.49 -9.89
CA ARG A 380 -5.08 -16.48 -9.33
C ARG A 380 -5.12 -16.52 -7.79
N CYS A 381 -6.29 -16.21 -7.21
CA CYS A 381 -6.53 -16.27 -5.77
C CYS A 381 -7.19 -17.56 -5.27
N GLY A 382 -7.61 -18.44 -6.18
CA GLY A 382 -8.30 -19.71 -5.83
C GLY A 382 -9.82 -19.60 -5.71
N LEU A 383 -10.42 -18.44 -6.03
CA LEU A 383 -11.86 -18.21 -6.02
C LEU A 383 -12.38 -17.95 -7.45
N HIS A 384 -13.42 -18.68 -7.85
CA HIS A 384 -13.94 -18.76 -9.21
C HIS A 384 -15.13 -17.83 -9.51
N LYS A 385 -15.68 -17.10 -8.51
CA LYS A 385 -16.71 -16.05 -8.72
C LYS A 385 -16.18 -14.64 -8.38
N PRO A 386 -15.22 -14.10 -9.15
CA PRO A 386 -14.79 -12.72 -9.01
C PRO A 386 -15.88 -11.74 -9.49
N ILE A 387 -16.20 -10.80 -8.62
CA ILE A 387 -17.16 -9.72 -8.81
C ILE A 387 -16.40 -8.38 -8.85
N TYR A 388 -16.75 -7.52 -9.79
CA TYR A 388 -16.20 -6.17 -9.91
C TYR A 388 -17.30 -5.14 -9.61
N LEU A 389 -17.26 -4.53 -8.43
CA LEU A 389 -18.25 -3.57 -7.96
C LEU A 389 -17.80 -2.14 -8.33
N VAL A 390 -18.39 -1.56 -9.37
CA VAL A 390 -18.03 -0.24 -9.90
C VAL A 390 -18.94 0.84 -9.29
N GLU A 391 -18.36 1.80 -8.59
CA GLU A 391 -19.07 2.91 -7.93
C GLU A 391 -18.94 4.22 -8.74
N GLU A 392 -20.07 4.68 -9.28
CA GLU A 392 -20.20 5.86 -10.15
C GLU A 392 -20.49 7.13 -9.34
N CYS A 393 -19.45 7.77 -8.81
CA CYS A 393 -19.59 8.98 -8.00
C CYS A 393 -20.26 10.13 -8.80
N GLY A 394 -21.57 10.32 -8.61
CA GLY A 394 -22.51 11.11 -9.44
C GLY A 394 -22.31 12.61 -9.58
N SER A 395 -21.09 13.12 -9.36
CA SER A 395 -20.70 14.52 -9.64
C SER A 395 -19.24 14.67 -10.10
N ALA A 396 -18.50 13.57 -10.29
CA ALA A 396 -17.05 13.60 -10.56
C ALA A 396 -16.66 13.40 -12.04
N GLY A 397 -17.62 13.08 -12.93
CA GLY A 397 -17.37 12.76 -14.34
C GLY A 397 -16.67 13.88 -15.14
N ALA A 398 -16.79 15.14 -14.71
CA ALA A 398 -16.25 16.31 -15.40
C ALA A 398 -14.72 16.49 -15.29
N HIS A 399 -14.04 15.78 -14.38
CA HIS A 399 -12.60 15.95 -14.11
C HIS A 399 -11.80 14.63 -14.06
N LEU A 400 -12.31 13.57 -14.68
CA LEU A 400 -11.57 12.30 -14.81
C LEU A 400 -10.41 12.46 -15.82
N SER A 401 -9.23 11.95 -15.48
CA SER A 401 -8.02 12.04 -16.32
C SER A 401 -8.06 11.16 -17.58
N LEU A 402 -9.11 10.36 -17.76
CA LEU A 402 -9.34 9.49 -18.90
C LEU A 402 -10.73 9.73 -19.49
N PRO A 403 -10.90 9.59 -20.83
CA PRO A 403 -12.20 9.63 -21.47
C PRO A 403 -13.17 8.58 -20.91
N GLU A 404 -14.44 8.94 -20.80
CA GLU A 404 -15.51 8.04 -20.36
C GLU A 404 -15.61 6.76 -21.22
N SER A 405 -15.35 6.87 -22.53
CA SER A 405 -15.29 5.73 -23.45
C SER A 405 -14.19 4.73 -23.07
N THR A 406 -13.03 5.20 -22.62
CA THR A 406 -11.93 4.35 -22.12
C THR A 406 -12.34 3.61 -20.85
N LEU A 407 -13.07 4.27 -19.94
CA LEU A 407 -13.57 3.65 -18.71
C LEU A 407 -14.66 2.62 -19.00
N LYS A 408 -15.64 2.95 -19.85
CA LYS A 408 -16.67 2.00 -20.32
C LYS A 408 -16.03 0.79 -20.97
N GLN A 409 -15.06 0.98 -21.86
CA GLN A 409 -14.33 -0.14 -22.47
C GLN A 409 -13.54 -0.97 -21.44
N ALA A 410 -12.90 -0.34 -20.45
CA ALA A 410 -12.19 -1.07 -19.40
C ALA A 410 -13.13 -1.93 -18.54
N ILE A 411 -14.34 -1.43 -18.24
CA ILE A 411 -15.39 -2.15 -17.51
C ILE A 411 -15.94 -3.31 -18.35
N VAL A 412 -16.26 -3.06 -19.63
CA VAL A 412 -16.74 -4.09 -20.58
C VAL A 412 -15.68 -5.18 -20.78
N ASN A 413 -14.40 -4.83 -20.89
CA ASN A 413 -13.31 -5.80 -20.98
C ASN A 413 -13.23 -6.66 -19.71
N THR A 414 -13.42 -6.08 -18.52
CA THR A 414 -13.48 -6.85 -17.26
C THR A 414 -14.65 -7.84 -17.25
N GLN A 415 -15.79 -7.51 -17.86
CA GLN A 415 -16.93 -8.41 -17.97
C GLN A 415 -16.72 -9.51 -19.03
N VAL A 416 -16.34 -9.12 -20.25
CA VAL A 416 -16.35 -10.00 -21.44
C VAL A 416 -15.02 -10.75 -21.62
N VAL A 417 -13.89 -10.10 -21.39
CA VAL A 417 -12.54 -10.69 -21.61
C VAL A 417 -12.01 -11.32 -20.34
N ASP A 418 -12.29 -10.72 -19.17
CA ASP A 418 -11.85 -11.28 -17.89
C ASP A 418 -12.85 -12.23 -17.23
N GLY A 419 -14.11 -12.26 -17.69
CA GLY A 419 -15.15 -13.15 -17.17
C GLY A 419 -15.69 -12.76 -15.78
N PHE A 420 -15.42 -11.54 -15.31
CA PHE A 420 -15.85 -11.12 -13.98
C PHE A 420 -17.31 -10.67 -14.00
N PHE A 421 -18.05 -10.96 -12.93
CA PHE A 421 -19.40 -10.40 -12.77
C PHE A 421 -19.32 -8.91 -12.42
N VAL A 422 -19.73 -8.04 -13.33
CA VAL A 422 -19.68 -6.58 -13.11
C VAL A 422 -21.00 -6.07 -12.54
N LYS A 423 -20.95 -5.49 -11.34
CA LYS A 423 -22.06 -4.76 -10.73
C LYS A 423 -21.74 -3.27 -10.74
N ARG A 424 -22.56 -2.46 -11.39
CA ARG A 424 -22.52 -0.98 -11.27
C ARG A 424 -23.46 -0.54 -10.14
N VAL A 425 -23.03 0.49 -9.40
CA VAL A 425 -23.76 1.15 -8.31
C VAL A 425 -23.45 2.65 -8.32
N GLN A 426 -24.38 3.48 -7.89
CA GLN A 426 -24.24 4.95 -7.88
C GLN A 426 -23.42 5.45 -6.67
N ASP A 427 -23.53 4.80 -5.52
CA ASP A 427 -22.90 5.29 -4.30
C ASP A 427 -22.54 4.17 -3.28
N VAL A 428 -22.08 4.61 -2.11
CA VAL A 428 -21.70 3.76 -0.98
C VAL A 428 -22.92 3.06 -0.36
N LYS A 429 -24.12 3.63 -0.47
CA LYS A 429 -25.37 3.05 0.07
C LYS A 429 -25.89 1.94 -0.83
N GLU A 430 -25.90 2.14 -2.15
CA GLU A 430 -26.16 1.06 -3.11
C GLU A 430 -25.10 -0.06 -3.01
N SER A 431 -23.84 0.29 -2.76
CA SER A 431 -22.78 -0.69 -2.43
C SER A 431 -23.13 -1.51 -1.19
N ALA A 432 -23.53 -0.85 -0.09
CA ALA A 432 -23.94 -1.52 1.16
C ALA A 432 -25.20 -2.38 0.96
N ALA A 433 -26.18 -1.90 0.20
CA ALA A 433 -27.41 -2.62 -0.12
C ALA A 433 -27.11 -3.88 -0.96
N TYR A 434 -26.23 -3.78 -1.96
CA TYR A 434 -25.78 -4.94 -2.75
C TYR A 434 -25.08 -5.98 -1.87
N LEU A 435 -24.13 -5.56 -1.02
CA LEU A 435 -23.45 -6.46 -0.07
C LEU A 435 -24.45 -7.12 0.91
N THR A 436 -25.46 -6.37 1.37
CA THR A 436 -26.54 -6.88 2.24
C THR A 436 -27.38 -7.95 1.55
N VAL A 437 -27.83 -7.68 0.32
CA VAL A 437 -28.64 -8.63 -0.47
C VAL A 437 -27.82 -9.87 -0.81
N MET A 438 -26.56 -9.71 -1.24
CA MET A 438 -25.65 -10.83 -1.50
C MET A 438 -25.44 -11.69 -0.25
N THR A 439 -25.22 -11.09 0.92
CA THR A 439 -25.03 -11.85 2.17
C THR A 439 -26.28 -12.66 2.52
N ARG A 440 -27.48 -12.07 2.43
CA ARG A 440 -28.76 -12.75 2.69
C ARG A 440 -29.08 -13.83 1.64
N TYR A 441 -28.65 -13.62 0.40
CA TYR A 441 -28.77 -14.62 -0.67
C TYR A 441 -27.86 -15.84 -0.40
N LEU A 442 -26.58 -15.60 -0.08
CA LEU A 442 -25.63 -16.67 0.24
C LEU A 442 -26.04 -17.45 1.51
N GLN A 443 -26.54 -16.77 2.54
CA GLN A 443 -27.10 -17.42 3.74
C GLN A 443 -28.22 -18.41 3.40
N LYS A 444 -29.11 -18.06 2.45
CA LYS A 444 -30.17 -18.97 1.98
C LYS A 444 -29.64 -20.07 1.08
N LEU A 445 -28.72 -19.75 0.17
CA LEU A 445 -28.13 -20.69 -0.80
C LEU A 445 -27.42 -21.85 -0.11
N TYR A 446 -26.75 -21.58 1.01
CA TYR A 446 -25.97 -22.57 1.78
C TYR A 446 -26.68 -23.10 3.03
N GLN A 447 -27.96 -22.76 3.26
CA GLN A 447 -28.66 -23.06 4.53
C GLN A 447 -28.71 -24.56 4.86
N ASN A 448 -28.78 -25.42 3.83
CA ASN A 448 -28.86 -26.88 3.96
C ASN A 448 -27.65 -27.56 3.28
N CYS A 449 -26.48 -26.92 3.29
CA CYS A 449 -25.28 -27.42 2.60
C CYS A 449 -24.15 -27.71 3.59
N THR A 450 -23.69 -28.97 3.62
CA THR A 450 -22.46 -29.35 4.32
C THR A 450 -21.25 -28.80 3.53
N LEU A 451 -20.39 -28.02 4.19
CA LEU A 451 -19.16 -27.49 3.60
C LEU A 451 -17.96 -28.36 3.97
N PHE A 452 -17.08 -28.59 3.01
CA PHE A 452 -15.85 -29.36 3.16
C PHE A 452 -14.63 -28.46 2.97
N CYS A 453 -13.58 -28.69 3.78
CA CYS A 453 -12.30 -28.02 3.62
C CYS A 453 -11.47 -28.75 2.55
N ARG A 454 -11.02 -28.04 1.51
CA ARG A 454 -10.15 -28.60 0.46
C ARG A 454 -8.70 -28.21 0.70
N SER A 455 -7.85 -29.21 0.95
CA SER A 455 -6.39 -29.05 0.99
C SER A 455 -5.83 -28.96 -0.43
N ARG A 456 -5.05 -27.93 -0.73
CA ARG A 456 -4.51 -27.67 -2.08
C ARG A 456 -3.46 -28.67 -2.59
N GLU A 457 -2.91 -29.50 -1.70
CA GLU A 457 -1.92 -30.53 -2.04
C GLU A 457 -2.48 -31.64 -2.95
N LEU A 458 -3.80 -31.78 -3.03
CA LEU A 458 -4.47 -32.77 -3.91
C LEU A 458 -4.57 -32.34 -5.38
N GLU A 459 -4.15 -31.12 -5.75
CA GLU A 459 -4.31 -30.61 -7.14
C GLU A 459 -3.13 -30.90 -8.09
N GLU A 460 -1.95 -31.35 -7.62
CA GLU A 460 -0.80 -31.57 -8.53
C GLU A 460 -0.96 -32.78 -9.48
N ASN A 461 -2.05 -33.56 -9.34
CA ASN A 461 -2.32 -34.76 -10.14
C ASN A 461 -3.50 -34.63 -11.14
N GLU A 462 -4.22 -33.50 -11.17
CA GLU A 462 -5.39 -33.32 -12.06
C GLU A 462 -5.27 -32.08 -12.97
N GLU A 463 -4.26 -32.06 -13.85
CA GLU A 463 -4.26 -31.19 -15.06
C GLU A 463 -5.12 -31.77 -16.21
N GLY A 464 -6.09 -32.66 -15.89
CA GLY A 464 -6.99 -33.30 -16.84
C GLY A 464 -8.42 -32.78 -16.76
N ASP A 465 -8.90 -32.19 -17.86
CA ASP A 465 -10.31 -32.00 -18.24
C ASP A 465 -11.31 -31.46 -17.18
N LEU A 466 -11.42 -30.12 -17.13
CA LEU A 466 -12.62 -29.42 -16.62
C LEU A 466 -13.27 -28.52 -17.69
N GLU A 467 -13.33 -29.01 -18.94
CA GLU A 467 -14.34 -28.56 -19.93
C GLU A 467 -15.56 -29.50 -19.92
N SER A 468 -16.29 -29.54 -18.80
CA SER A 468 -17.62 -30.17 -18.78
C SER A 468 -18.62 -29.42 -17.89
N ASP A 469 -19.81 -29.25 -18.46
CA ASP A 469 -21.06 -28.81 -17.84
C ASP A 469 -21.14 -27.35 -17.31
N ALA A 470 -21.44 -26.46 -18.27
CA ALA A 470 -22.05 -25.16 -18.03
C ALA A 470 -23.59 -25.22 -17.97
N THR A 471 -24.19 -26.42 -18.05
CA THR A 471 -25.61 -26.67 -17.85
C THR A 471 -25.85 -27.25 -16.46
N MET A 472 -26.93 -26.83 -15.78
CA MET A 472 -27.33 -27.29 -14.43
C MET A 472 -26.34 -27.03 -13.27
N ARG A 473 -26.33 -25.80 -12.74
CA ARG A 473 -25.76 -25.50 -11.41
C ARG A 473 -26.76 -24.74 -10.51
N GLU A 474 -27.76 -25.45 -10.01
CA GLU A 474 -28.58 -24.97 -8.89
C GLU A 474 -27.86 -25.13 -7.54
N ASN A 475 -26.95 -26.11 -7.43
CA ASN A 475 -26.21 -26.38 -6.20
C ASN A 475 -24.95 -25.50 -6.07
N PRO A 476 -24.66 -24.95 -4.88
CA PRO A 476 -23.43 -24.20 -4.61
C PRO A 476 -22.19 -25.12 -4.52
N ASN A 477 -21.01 -24.56 -4.76
CA ASN A 477 -19.76 -25.26 -4.48
C ASN A 477 -19.58 -25.40 -2.97
N CYS A 478 -19.50 -26.64 -2.49
CA CYS A 478 -19.31 -26.96 -1.07
C CYS A 478 -17.85 -27.28 -0.71
N ASN A 479 -16.96 -27.45 -1.70
CA ASN A 479 -15.54 -27.71 -1.49
C ASN A 479 -14.78 -26.38 -1.47
N LEU A 480 -14.42 -25.92 -0.28
CA LEU A 480 -13.90 -24.58 -0.02
C LEU A 480 -12.51 -24.61 0.62
N ILE A 481 -11.69 -23.61 0.33
CA ILE A 481 -10.36 -23.43 0.95
C ILE A 481 -10.48 -22.70 2.30
N SER A 482 -9.52 -22.94 3.21
CA SER A 482 -9.49 -22.25 4.50
C SER A 482 -9.14 -20.75 4.36
N PHE A 483 -9.60 -19.91 5.28
CA PHE A 483 -9.30 -18.47 5.24
C PHE A 483 -7.81 -18.16 5.41
N THR A 484 -7.11 -18.92 6.24
CA THR A 484 -5.65 -18.82 6.42
C THR A 484 -4.93 -19.14 5.12
N GLU A 485 -5.21 -20.28 4.50
CA GLU A 485 -4.63 -20.71 3.23
C GLU A 485 -4.92 -19.74 2.08
N PHE A 486 -6.17 -19.31 1.92
CA PHE A 486 -6.54 -18.29 0.94
C PHE A 486 -5.71 -17.00 1.13
N ASN A 487 -5.68 -16.47 2.36
CA ASN A 487 -5.09 -15.16 2.59
C ASN A 487 -3.55 -15.21 2.49
N CYS A 488 -2.92 -16.28 2.96
CA CYS A 488 -1.49 -16.56 2.78
C CYS A 488 -1.16 -16.79 1.29
N GLY A 489 -1.93 -17.63 0.60
CA GLY A 489 -1.83 -17.88 -0.83
C GLY A 489 -2.08 -16.65 -1.72
N ALA A 490 -2.67 -15.59 -1.18
CA ALA A 490 -2.90 -14.31 -1.84
C ALA A 490 -1.80 -13.25 -1.61
N VAL A 491 -0.79 -13.50 -0.76
CA VAL A 491 0.30 -12.54 -0.47
C VAL A 491 0.98 -12.07 -1.77
N LYS A 492 1.28 -10.77 -1.85
CA LYS A 492 1.88 -10.16 -3.06
C LYS A 492 3.25 -10.75 -3.41
N ASN A 493 4.03 -11.08 -2.40
CA ASN A 493 5.36 -11.68 -2.51
C ASN A 493 5.23 -13.20 -2.44
N LYS A 494 4.56 -13.82 -3.43
CA LYS A 494 4.62 -15.29 -3.57
C LYS A 494 6.08 -15.72 -3.76
N CYS A 495 6.44 -16.89 -3.22
CA CYS A 495 7.72 -17.53 -3.53
C CYS A 495 7.89 -17.59 -5.06
N GLN A 496 9.05 -17.14 -5.56
CA GLN A 496 9.31 -16.98 -6.98
C GLN A 496 10.23 -18.11 -7.45
N THR A 497 9.81 -18.86 -8.46
CA THR A 497 10.70 -19.87 -9.04
C THR A 497 11.86 -19.17 -9.79
N VAL A 498 13.03 -19.83 -9.86
CA VAL A 498 14.16 -19.35 -10.65
C VAL A 498 13.75 -19.12 -12.12
N ARG A 499 12.85 -19.96 -12.63
CA ARG A 499 12.24 -19.85 -13.96
C ARG A 499 11.44 -18.53 -14.11
N ASP A 500 10.57 -18.19 -13.16
CA ASP A 500 9.78 -16.94 -13.20
C ASP A 500 10.62 -15.68 -13.03
N VAL A 501 11.72 -15.75 -12.26
CA VAL A 501 12.70 -14.67 -12.16
C VAL A 501 13.40 -14.49 -13.50
N PHE A 502 13.88 -15.57 -14.11
CA PHE A 502 14.58 -15.52 -15.39
C PHE A 502 13.70 -15.02 -16.54
N ALA A 503 12.43 -15.44 -16.61
CA ALA A 503 11.46 -14.91 -17.57
C ALA A 503 11.36 -13.38 -17.51
N ARG A 504 11.23 -12.82 -16.30
CA ARG A 504 11.13 -11.36 -16.08
C ARG A 504 12.42 -10.62 -16.37
N GLN A 505 13.58 -11.24 -16.12
CA GLN A 505 14.89 -10.69 -16.50
C GLN A 505 15.01 -10.57 -18.02
N LEU A 506 14.69 -11.63 -18.77
CA LEU A 506 14.68 -11.60 -20.25
C LEU A 506 13.72 -10.53 -20.80
N MET A 507 12.54 -10.37 -20.19
CA MET A 507 11.57 -9.34 -20.57
C MET A 507 12.01 -7.89 -20.27
N GLN A 508 13.14 -7.65 -19.60
CA GLN A 508 13.74 -6.31 -19.52
C GLN A 508 14.43 -5.91 -20.83
N ILE A 509 14.79 -6.88 -21.68
CA ILE A 509 15.43 -6.63 -22.97
C ILE A 509 14.36 -6.19 -23.97
N SER A 510 14.49 -4.97 -24.49
CA SER A 510 13.55 -4.40 -25.45
C SER A 510 13.38 -5.32 -26.67
N GLY A 511 12.13 -5.71 -26.93
CA GLY A 511 11.77 -6.63 -28.01
C GLY A 511 11.60 -8.10 -27.60
N ILE A 512 11.91 -8.48 -26.35
CA ILE A 512 11.54 -9.79 -25.79
C ILE A 512 10.17 -9.69 -25.11
N SER A 513 9.14 -10.25 -25.74
CA SER A 513 7.81 -10.43 -25.18
C SER A 513 7.72 -11.69 -24.31
N GLY A 514 6.61 -11.87 -23.58
CA GLY A 514 6.33 -13.09 -22.80
C GLY A 514 6.50 -14.37 -23.63
N ASP A 515 5.90 -14.42 -24.83
CA ASP A 515 6.03 -15.56 -25.75
C ASP A 515 7.49 -15.89 -26.12
N LYS A 516 8.34 -14.87 -26.26
CA LYS A 516 9.77 -15.04 -26.59
C LYS A 516 10.56 -15.51 -25.37
N ALA A 517 10.29 -14.95 -24.19
CA ALA A 517 10.89 -15.41 -22.95
C ALA A 517 10.49 -16.88 -22.67
N ALA A 518 9.21 -17.24 -22.82
CA ALA A 518 8.73 -18.61 -22.68
C ALA A 518 9.47 -19.58 -23.62
N ALA A 519 9.61 -19.24 -24.91
CA ALA A 519 10.34 -20.07 -25.86
C ALA A 519 11.85 -20.22 -25.53
N ILE A 520 12.50 -19.19 -24.97
CA ILE A 520 13.88 -19.33 -24.46
C ILE A 520 13.90 -20.26 -23.24
N LEU A 521 12.91 -20.17 -22.35
CA LEU A 521 12.78 -20.98 -21.14
C LEU A 521 12.37 -22.46 -21.38
N GLU A 522 11.82 -22.77 -22.55
CA GLU A 522 11.61 -24.15 -23.01
C GLU A 522 12.95 -24.86 -23.27
N HIS A 523 13.94 -24.15 -23.83
CA HIS A 523 15.29 -24.68 -24.06
C HIS A 523 16.23 -24.51 -22.86
N TYR A 524 16.14 -23.37 -22.15
CA TYR A 524 17.04 -22.99 -21.07
C TYR A 524 16.21 -22.53 -19.86
N SER A 525 15.87 -23.45 -18.97
CA SER A 525 14.97 -23.17 -17.83
C SER A 525 15.54 -22.19 -16.79
N THR A 526 16.85 -21.97 -16.78
CA THR A 526 17.56 -21.09 -15.83
C THR A 526 18.72 -20.33 -16.49
N VAL A 527 19.13 -19.20 -15.90
CA VAL A 527 20.34 -18.46 -16.31
C VAL A 527 21.56 -19.37 -16.34
N SER A 528 21.72 -20.28 -15.37
CA SER A 528 22.84 -21.23 -15.34
C SER A 528 22.84 -22.18 -16.55
N SER A 529 21.67 -22.68 -16.98
CA SER A 529 21.57 -23.51 -18.19
C SER A 529 21.96 -22.75 -19.47
N LEU A 530 21.58 -21.47 -19.58
CA LEU A 530 21.97 -20.62 -20.71
C LEU A 530 23.48 -20.32 -20.70
N LEU A 531 24.05 -19.98 -19.54
CA LEU A 531 25.49 -19.74 -19.40
C LEU A 531 26.33 -20.98 -19.70
N LYS A 532 25.87 -22.18 -19.30
CA LYS A 532 26.53 -23.45 -19.67
C LYS A 532 26.52 -23.66 -21.18
N ALA A 533 25.42 -23.36 -21.87
CA ALA A 533 25.35 -23.46 -23.31
C ALA A 533 26.28 -22.46 -24.01
N TYR A 534 26.37 -21.21 -23.54
CA TYR A 534 27.35 -20.25 -24.05
C TYR A 534 28.81 -20.66 -23.78
N ALA A 535 29.10 -21.29 -22.65
CA ALA A 535 30.42 -21.83 -22.34
C ALA A 535 30.81 -23.05 -23.18
N GLN A 536 29.83 -23.74 -23.80
CA GLN A 536 30.04 -24.83 -24.75
C GLN A 536 30.22 -24.35 -26.20
N CYS A 537 29.90 -23.09 -26.51
CA CYS A 537 30.13 -22.52 -27.84
C CYS A 537 31.64 -22.37 -28.11
N THR A 538 32.06 -22.79 -29.30
CA THR A 538 33.47 -22.77 -29.75
C THR A 538 33.90 -21.41 -30.29
N SER A 539 32.96 -20.57 -30.71
CA SER A 539 33.22 -19.25 -31.28
C SER A 539 32.18 -18.20 -30.86
N GLU A 540 32.56 -16.93 -30.85
CA GLU A 540 31.63 -15.83 -30.53
C GLU A 540 30.47 -15.75 -31.53
N ALA A 541 30.73 -16.04 -32.81
CA ALA A 541 29.71 -16.05 -33.86
C ALA A 541 28.68 -17.19 -33.73
N GLU A 542 29.05 -18.28 -33.05
CA GLU A 542 28.13 -19.36 -32.65
C GLU A 542 27.27 -18.91 -31.45
N GLY A 543 27.90 -18.34 -30.41
CA GLY A 543 27.21 -17.77 -29.25
C GLY A 543 26.20 -16.69 -29.62
N GLU A 544 26.56 -15.75 -30.51
CA GLU A 544 25.63 -14.74 -31.04
C GLU A 544 24.40 -15.33 -31.74
N LYS A 545 24.51 -16.53 -32.32
CA LYS A 545 23.45 -17.19 -33.09
C LYS A 545 22.68 -18.26 -32.32
N LEU A 546 23.15 -18.65 -31.13
CA LEU A 546 22.60 -19.76 -30.33
C LEU A 546 21.07 -19.70 -30.15
N LEU A 547 20.52 -18.50 -29.89
CA LEU A 547 19.09 -18.31 -29.66
C LEU A 547 18.32 -17.88 -30.92
N SER A 548 19.01 -17.64 -32.04
CA SER A 548 18.43 -16.99 -33.22
C SER A 548 17.38 -17.84 -33.93
N SER A 549 17.50 -19.17 -33.84
CA SER A 549 16.63 -20.19 -34.44
C SER A 549 15.48 -20.63 -33.53
N ILE A 550 15.43 -20.17 -32.26
CA ILE A 550 14.36 -20.52 -31.32
C ILE A 550 13.02 -20.04 -31.85
N LYS A 551 12.03 -20.95 -31.91
CA LYS A 551 10.69 -20.71 -32.46
C LYS A 551 9.72 -20.32 -31.36
N TYR A 552 9.12 -19.13 -31.45
CA TYR A 552 8.19 -18.61 -30.43
C TYR A 552 6.78 -18.37 -30.97
N GLY A 553 5.80 -18.41 -30.05
CA GLY A 553 4.39 -18.13 -30.30
C GLY A 553 3.68 -19.12 -31.23
N LYS A 554 2.38 -18.89 -31.48
CA LYS A 554 1.53 -19.78 -32.29
C LYS A 554 2.00 -19.94 -33.73
N LEU A 555 2.61 -18.91 -34.33
CA LEU A 555 3.16 -18.95 -35.69
C LEU A 555 4.60 -19.51 -35.75
N LYS A 556 5.15 -20.02 -34.64
CA LYS A 556 6.49 -20.63 -34.53
C LYS A 556 7.59 -19.82 -35.26
N ARG A 557 7.57 -18.50 -35.08
CA ARG A 557 8.51 -17.54 -35.69
C ARG A 557 9.87 -17.62 -35.01
N ASN A 558 10.95 -17.48 -35.77
CA ASN A 558 12.31 -17.45 -35.22
C ASN A 558 12.54 -16.16 -34.39
N LEU A 559 13.23 -16.26 -33.25
CA LEU A 559 13.63 -15.13 -32.41
C LEU A 559 14.42 -14.06 -33.19
N GLY A 560 15.28 -14.53 -34.09
CA GLY A 560 16.09 -13.71 -34.98
C GLY A 560 17.49 -13.38 -34.42
N PRO A 561 18.47 -13.10 -35.31
CA PRO A 561 19.87 -12.92 -34.92
C PRO A 561 20.12 -11.67 -34.07
N ALA A 562 19.33 -10.61 -34.25
CA ALA A 562 19.51 -9.37 -33.51
C ALA A 562 19.26 -9.56 -32.00
N LEU A 563 18.15 -10.21 -31.62
CA LEU A 563 17.85 -10.48 -30.21
C LEU A 563 18.78 -11.53 -29.62
N SER A 564 19.16 -12.54 -30.40
CA SER A 564 20.14 -13.55 -29.98
C SER A 564 21.49 -12.92 -29.64
N ARG A 565 22.00 -12.00 -30.48
CA ARG A 565 23.21 -11.21 -30.20
C ARG A 565 23.07 -10.37 -28.93
N THR A 566 21.96 -9.66 -28.74
CA THR A 566 21.76 -8.82 -27.54
C THR A 566 21.76 -9.65 -26.24
N VAL A 567 21.14 -10.84 -26.25
CA VAL A 567 21.16 -11.75 -25.09
C VAL A 567 22.55 -12.32 -24.87
N TYR A 568 23.27 -12.71 -25.94
CA TYR A 568 24.65 -13.16 -25.86
C TYR A 568 25.57 -12.11 -25.25
N GLN A 569 25.50 -10.86 -25.73
CA GLN A 569 26.28 -9.74 -25.22
C GLN A 569 25.99 -9.47 -23.74
N LEU A 570 24.73 -9.53 -23.31
CA LEU A 570 24.34 -9.34 -21.90
C LEU A 570 24.99 -10.38 -20.96
N TYR A 571 25.07 -11.64 -21.38
CA TYR A 571 25.52 -12.75 -20.53
C TYR A 571 26.99 -13.16 -20.72
N SER A 572 27.64 -12.75 -21.82
CA SER A 572 29.01 -13.16 -22.17
C SER A 572 30.04 -12.03 -22.11
N THR A 573 29.62 -10.77 -21.94
CA THR A 573 30.55 -9.65 -21.73
C THR A 573 31.25 -9.80 -20.38
N ARG A 574 32.59 -9.94 -20.39
CA ARG A 574 33.40 -10.11 -19.17
C ARG A 574 33.65 -8.80 -18.39
N GLY A 575 33.39 -7.65 -19.02
CA GLY A 575 33.54 -6.32 -18.43
C GLY A 575 32.21 -5.73 -17.94
N PRO A 576 32.20 -4.48 -17.44
CA PRO A 576 30.97 -3.77 -17.12
C PRO A 576 30.13 -3.55 -18.39
N LEU A 577 28.81 -3.70 -18.24
CA LEU A 577 27.83 -3.41 -19.30
C LEU A 577 27.68 -1.88 -19.48
N SER A 578 27.54 -1.44 -20.72
CA SER A 578 27.44 -0.02 -21.14
C SER A 578 26.00 0.43 -21.42
#